data_AF-A0A968XCX4-F1
#
_entry.id   AF-A0A968XCX4-F1
#
_cell.length_a   1.000
_cell.length_b   1.000
_cell.length_c   1.000
_cell.angle_alpha   90.00
_cell.angle_beta   90.00
_cell.angle_gamma   90.00
#
_symmetry.space_group_name_H-M   'P 1'
#
loop_
_entity.id
_entity.type
_entity.pdbx_description
1 polymer ?
#
loop_
_entity_poly.entity_id
_entity_poly.type
_entity_poly.pdbx_seq_one_letter_code
_entity_poly.pdbx_strand_id
1 'polypeptide(L)' 'MTIPTTELPESLQTLFLEVEQTNQSVTVTHQGKPIAIITPANPPKPNRPAFGFMQGQGEILGDIIAPIEQPWEVLQ' A
#
# COMPACT_ATOMS: atom_id res chain seq x y z
N MET A 1 -17.08 -12.48 -9.18
CA MET A 1 -16.81 -13.46 -10.26
C MET A 1 -15.33 -13.75 -10.21
N THR A 2 -14.96 -15.02 -10.07
CA THR A 2 -13.55 -15.46 -10.01
C THR A 2 -13.32 -16.36 -11.22
N ILE A 3 -12.32 -16.04 -12.04
CA ILE A 3 -11.95 -16.81 -13.23
C ILE A 3 -10.55 -17.36 -12.99
N PRO A 4 -10.30 -18.66 -13.17
CA PRO A 4 -8.96 -19.22 -13.04
C PRO A 4 -8.08 -18.74 -14.21
N THR A 5 -6.79 -18.51 -13.94
CA THR A 5 -5.82 -18.03 -14.94
C THR A 5 -5.64 -19.00 -16.11
N THR A 6 -5.89 -20.30 -15.91
CA THR A 6 -5.80 -21.34 -16.94
C THR A 6 -6.81 -21.19 -18.08
N GLU A 7 -7.90 -20.45 -17.86
CA GLU A 7 -8.90 -20.15 -18.90
C GLU A 7 -8.50 -18.96 -19.78
N LEU A 8 -7.41 -18.27 -19.44
CA LEU A 8 -6.94 -17.07 -20.11
C LEU A 8 -5.77 -17.37 -21.06
N PRO A 9 -5.61 -16.61 -22.15
CA PRO A 9 -4.43 -16.72 -23.02
C PRO A 9 -3.13 -16.53 -22.22
N GLU A 10 -2.07 -17.25 -22.59
CA GLU A 10 -0.77 -17.20 -21.88
C GLU A 10 -0.22 -15.77 -21.75
N SER A 11 -0.36 -14.96 -22.79
CA SER A 11 0.08 -13.56 -22.77
C SER A 11 -0.58 -12.74 -21.65
N LEU A 12 -1.84 -13.03 -21.35
CA LEU A 12 -2.60 -12.35 -20.31
C LEU A 12 -2.26 -12.88 -18.92
N GLN A 13 -1.89 -14.17 -18.82
CA GLN A 13 -1.34 -14.75 -17.59
C GLN A 13 0.01 -14.11 -17.23
N THR A 14 0.92 -13.96 -18.21
CA THR A 14 2.22 -13.28 -18.00
C THR A 14 2.03 -11.84 -17.53
N LEU A 15 1.09 -11.10 -18.13
CA LEU A 15 0.77 -9.73 -17.72
C LEU A 15 0.32 -9.67 -16.25
N PHE A 16 -0.51 -10.61 -15.79
CA PHE A 16 -0.96 -10.65 -14.40
C PHE A 16 0.18 -10.96 -13.43
N LEU A 17 1.09 -11.86 -13.79
CA LEU A 17 2.28 -12.15 -12.99
C LEU A 17 3.20 -10.94 -12.90
N GLU A 18 3.36 -10.19 -13.98
CA GLU A 18 4.16 -8.96 -13.98
C GLU A 18 3.53 -7.87 -13.10
N VAL A 19 2.21 -7.68 -13.18
CA VAL A 19 1.47 -6.73 -12.32
C VAL A 19 1.62 -7.11 -10.83
N GLU A 20 1.56 -8.39 -10.52
CA GLU A 20 1.75 -8.90 -9.15
C GLU A 20 3.19 -8.67 -8.65
N GLN A 21 4.19 -8.95 -9.48
CA GLN A 21 5.61 -8.76 -9.14
C GLN A 21 6.01 -7.29 -9.00
N THR A 22 5.55 -6.44 -9.92
CA THR A 22 5.92 -5.02 -9.96
C THR A 22 5.09 -4.16 -9.01
N ASN A 23 3.92 -4.66 -8.60
CA ASN A 23 2.93 -3.94 -7.81
C ASN A 23 2.47 -2.63 -8.49
N GLN A 24 2.55 -2.56 -9.83
CA GLN A 24 2.14 -1.42 -10.64
C GLN A 24 0.86 -1.73 -11.40
N SER A 25 -0.14 -0.85 -11.31
CA SER A 25 -1.38 -0.98 -12.06
C SER A 25 -1.19 -0.71 -13.55
N VAL A 26 -1.87 -1.49 -14.39
CA VAL A 26 -1.85 -1.34 -15.84
C VAL A 26 -3.24 -0.96 -16.34
N THR A 27 -3.32 0.08 -17.18
CA THR A 27 -4.56 0.48 -17.85
C THR A 27 -4.66 -0.20 -19.20
N VAL A 28 -5.73 -0.96 -19.40
CA VAL A 28 -6.04 -1.62 -20.68
C VAL A 28 -6.87 -0.66 -21.52
N THR A 29 -6.36 -0.32 -22.69
CA THR A 29 -7.06 0.53 -23.66
C THR A 29 -7.45 -0.25 -24.91
N HIS A 30 -8.64 -0.01 -25.43
CA HIS A 30 -9.08 -0.50 -26.73
C HIS A 30 -9.47 0.69 -27.60
N GLN A 31 -8.83 0.82 -28.77
CA GLN A 31 -9.03 1.95 -29.70
C GLN A 31 -8.82 3.33 -29.04
N GLY A 32 -7.77 3.45 -28.21
CA GLY A 32 -7.43 4.69 -27.50
C GLY A 32 -8.35 5.03 -26.33
N LYS A 33 -9.37 4.21 -26.04
CA LYS A 33 -10.25 4.39 -24.88
C LYS A 33 -9.89 3.40 -23.77
N PRO A 34 -9.72 3.84 -22.53
CA PRO A 34 -9.51 2.93 -21.40
C PRO A 34 -10.78 2.09 -21.17
N ILE A 35 -10.62 0.78 -21.05
CA ILE A 35 -11.72 -0.18 -20.86
C ILE A 35 -11.62 -0.96 -19.55
N ALA A 36 -10.42 -1.11 -18.99
CA ALA A 36 -10.20 -1.79 -17.73
C ALA A 36 -8.91 -1.32 -17.07
N ILE A 37 -8.80 -1.51 -15.76
CA ILE A 37 -7.56 -1.34 -15.00
C ILE A 37 -7.30 -2.65 -14.28
N ILE A 38 -6.08 -3.17 -14.46
CA ILE A 38 -5.59 -4.35 -13.75
C ILE A 38 -4.71 -3.83 -12.62
N THR A 39 -5.08 -4.14 -11.39
CA THR A 39 -4.36 -3.74 -10.18
C THR A 39 -3.91 -5.01 -9.46
N PRO A 40 -2.70 -5.03 -8.88
CA PRO A 40 -2.23 -6.16 -8.09
C PRO A 40 -3.24 -6.51 -6.99
N ALA A 41 -3.41 -7.81 -6.75
CA ALA A 41 -4.23 -8.28 -5.66
C ALA A 41 -3.53 -7.91 -4.35
N ASN A 42 -4.10 -6.97 -3.60
CA ASN A 42 -3.65 -6.75 -2.24
C ASN A 42 -4.04 -7.99 -1.42
N PRO A 43 -3.09 -8.66 -0.73
CA PRO A 43 -3.48 -9.66 0.25
C PRO A 43 -4.47 -9.00 1.21
N PRO A 44 -5.51 -9.71 1.68
CA PRO A 44 -6.39 -9.17 2.70
C PRO A 44 -5.50 -8.71 3.84
N LYS A 45 -5.36 -7.39 4.02
CA LYS A 45 -4.63 -6.86 5.16
C LYS A 45 -5.31 -7.48 6.37
N PRO A 46 -4.57 -8.09 7.32
CA PRO A 46 -5.20 -8.55 8.55
C PRO A 46 -6.04 -7.39 9.06
N ASN A 47 -7.31 -7.65 9.39
CA ASN A 47 -8.27 -6.65 9.82
C ASN A 47 -7.71 -5.95 11.06
N ARG A 48 -6.87 -4.95 10.84
CA ARG A 48 -6.31 -4.13 11.88
C ARG A 48 -7.38 -3.08 12.12
N PRO A 49 -7.94 -3.01 13.34
CA PRO A 49 -9.02 -2.08 13.61
C PRO A 49 -8.54 -0.67 13.29
N ALA A 50 -9.32 0.11 12.54
CA ALA A 50 -8.93 1.48 12.16
C ALA A 50 -8.66 2.36 13.40
N PHE A 51 -9.40 2.09 14.48
CA PHE A 51 -9.21 2.72 15.77
C PHE A 51 -8.52 1.77 16.75
N GLY A 52 -7.52 2.25 17.50
CA GLY A 52 -6.85 1.47 18.55
C GLY A 52 -5.84 0.43 18.05
N PHE A 53 -5.41 0.46 16.78
CA PHE A 53 -4.43 -0.51 16.26
C PHE A 53 -3.04 -0.52 16.93
N MET A 54 -2.75 0.53 17.69
CA MET A 54 -1.55 0.69 18.52
C MET A 54 -1.80 0.48 20.01
N GLN A 55 -3.01 0.07 20.42
CA GLN A 55 -3.33 -0.15 21.82
C GLN A 55 -2.38 -1.20 22.41
N GLY A 56 -1.68 -0.84 23.48
CA GLY A 56 -0.70 -1.71 24.14
C GLY A 56 0.64 -1.86 23.41
N GLN A 57 0.88 -1.14 22.32
CA GLN A 57 2.19 -1.13 21.63
C GLN A 57 3.14 -0.02 22.10
N GLY A 58 2.64 0.95 22.87
CA GLY A 58 3.45 2.03 23.43
C GLY A 58 3.89 1.74 24.87
N GLU A 59 5.06 2.26 25.22
CA GLU A 59 5.59 2.29 26.59
C GLU A 59 5.71 3.74 27.06
N ILE A 60 5.39 4.01 28.33
CA ILE A 60 5.61 5.33 28.95
C ILE A 60 7.05 5.33 29.49
N LEU A 61 7.93 6.06 28.81
CA LEU A 61 9.35 6.15 29.18
C LEU A 61 9.64 7.18 30.29
N GLY A 62 8.65 7.99 30.67
CA GLY A 62 8.74 9.02 31.70
C GLY A 62 8.23 10.38 31.22
N ASP A 63 8.22 11.35 32.14
CA ASP A 63 7.75 12.71 31.88
C ASP A 63 8.88 13.60 31.34
N ILE A 64 8.52 14.47 30.39
CA ILE A 64 9.42 15.52 29.90
C ILE A 64 9.36 16.69 30.89
N ILE A 65 10.28 16.71 31.86
CA ILE A 65 10.33 17.73 32.93
C ILE A 65 11.10 18.99 32.56
N ALA A 66 11.91 18.94 31.50
CA ALA A 66 12.72 20.07 31.05
C ALA A 66 13.05 19.96 29.55
N PRO A 67 13.23 21.08 28.85
CA PRO A 67 13.76 21.07 27.50
C PRO A 67 15.21 20.58 27.49
N ILE A 68 15.65 20.05 26.36
CA ILE A 68 17.07 19.81 26.12
C ILE A 68 17.81 21.14 26.02
N GLU A 69 18.98 21.24 26.64
CA GLU A 69 19.87 22.40 26.50
C GLU A 69 20.45 22.40 25.08
N GLN A 70 19.76 23.06 24.16
CA GLN A 70 20.23 23.31 22.81
C GLN A 70 20.21 24.81 22.52
N PRO A 71 21.23 25.37 21.86
CA PRO A 71 21.23 26.77 21.45
C PRO A 71 20.11 26.99 20.42
N TRP A 72 19.25 27.98 20.66
CA TRP A 72 18.20 28.37 19.74
C TRP A 72 18.69 29.54 18.89
N GLU A 73 18.62 29.42 17.56
CA GLU A 73 18.80 30.58 16.67
C GLU A 73 17.51 31.39 16.62
N VAL A 74 17.57 32.63 17.09
CA VAL A 74 16.48 33.60 16.99
C VAL A 74 16.80 34.57 15.86
N LEU A 75 15.87 34.75 14.92
CA LEU A 75 15.99 35.78 13.89
C LEU A 75 15.79 37.16 14.54
N GLN A 76 16.79 38.03 14.41
CA GLN A 76 16.75 39.44 14.83
C GLN A 76 15.97 40.31 13.84
#